data_AF-A0A380PQH3-F1
#
_entry.id   AF-A0A380PQH3-F1
#
_cell.length_a   1.000
_cell.length_b   1.000
_cell.length_c   1.000
_cell.angle_alpha   90.00
_cell.angle_beta   90.00
_cell.angle_gamma   90.00
#
_symmetry.space_group_name_H-M   'P 1'
#
loop_
_entity.id
_entity.type
_entity.pdbx_description
1 polymer ?
#
loop_
_entity_poly.entity_id
_entity_poly.type
_entity_poly.pdbx_seq_one_letter_code
_entity_poly.pdbx_strand_id
1 'polypeptide(L)'
;MLTLVLIGVPYRAFTMIDLERSNSTFMKAARTAKKVLTVSTTSMPDFIIRNFMRDSIHSWAINKDGFKPVTASWAGFKKALRTDDSLVDMMFAGATFGGGYSNVYDPASTAKTIRSVLRRKGYNDSQIQEFESSIVRNSKEVMGKVEQGLHKYKNLSEAAENANRLATYEAAIKSGKSKAQAAFESRDLMDFSMMGASNIMINLSDMLPFFNARMQGLSKLGRGIKENPREVLKRGGMITAASLALMALNWDDKRYEELQDWDKDTYWHVWIGDQHIRFPKPFEIGLMFGTLPERFVRALGGKDSAAKFGKLVAHNFMETMAFNPIPQVAMPIAEAYVNYDFFKGGPIENMADSNLMAGARYNDQTSLLMREVGEATNMSPKMLDHIVMGYTGSLGSYVMGATNQLMRNLKDYGETPAMRLDEMPVIKSFFRGSDPAKSTQFTEDFYRMMTEANQINSTINSFRKQGRGDDVNELIEENRGKLSQRQGLTATQKQVKALNAQIEMMRRDRILTADQKREKIDRLMATRNKLVQQAVERVNPYFNK
;
A
#
# COMPACT_ATOMS: atom_id res chain seq x y z
N MET A 1 -20.75 19.94 35.01
CA MET A 1 -20.38 19.52 33.63
C MET A 1 -18.95 18.96 33.52
N LEU A 2 -18.00 19.30 34.42
CA LEU A 2 -16.66 18.69 34.47
C LEU A 2 -16.62 17.23 34.98
N THR A 3 -17.63 16.79 35.73
CA THR A 3 -17.62 15.46 36.38
C THR A 3 -17.96 14.30 35.42
N LEU A 4 -18.65 14.57 34.30
CA LEU A 4 -19.03 13.53 33.33
C LEU A 4 -17.90 13.15 32.37
N VAL A 5 -16.91 14.03 32.14
CA VAL A 5 -15.77 13.76 31.26
C VAL A 5 -14.71 12.87 31.96
N LEU A 6 -14.59 12.99 33.28
CA LEU A 6 -13.66 12.18 34.09
C LEU A 6 -14.15 10.75 34.36
N ILE A 7 -15.45 10.47 34.25
CA ILE A 7 -16.03 9.14 34.48
C ILE A 7 -16.04 8.29 33.19
N GLY A 8 -16.04 8.91 32.01
CA GLY A 8 -16.06 8.19 30.73
C GLY A 8 -14.76 7.44 30.40
N VAL A 9 -13.60 7.95 30.86
CA VAL A 9 -12.28 7.33 30.60
C VAL A 9 -12.07 6.07 31.45
N PRO A 10 -12.35 6.06 32.78
CA PRO A 10 -12.35 4.83 33.57
C PRO A 10 -13.37 3.82 33.06
N TYR A 11 -14.61 4.22 32.73
CA TYR A 11 -15.65 3.28 32.29
C TYR A 11 -15.28 2.55 30.99
N ARG A 12 -14.63 3.23 30.03
CA ARG A 12 -14.07 2.59 28.84
C ARG A 12 -12.85 1.73 29.12
N ALA A 13 -12.00 2.11 30.08
CA ALA A 13 -10.87 1.29 30.51
C ALA A 13 -11.32 0.01 31.26
N PHE A 14 -12.35 0.10 32.09
CA PHE A 14 -12.94 -1.04 32.81
C PHE A 14 -13.64 -2.02 31.87
N THR A 15 -14.38 -1.52 30.88
CA THR A 15 -15.00 -2.37 29.86
C THR A 15 -14.00 -3.03 28.91
N MET A 16 -12.74 -2.59 28.88
CA MET A 16 -11.66 -3.22 28.11
C MET A 16 -10.92 -4.32 28.87
N ILE A 17 -10.90 -4.26 30.20
CA ILE A 17 -10.25 -5.27 31.06
C ILE A 17 -11.04 -6.59 31.04
N ASP A 18 -12.35 -6.52 30.83
CA ASP A 18 -13.28 -7.67 30.82
C ASP A 18 -13.58 -8.23 29.42
N LEU A 19 -12.87 -7.78 28.37
CA LEU A 19 -13.07 -8.31 27.02
C LEU A 19 -12.42 -9.69 26.86
N GLU A 20 -13.22 -10.74 26.98
CA GLU A 20 -12.81 -12.10 26.65
C GLU A 20 -12.49 -12.24 25.16
N ARG A 21 -11.21 -12.12 24.81
CA ARG A 21 -10.73 -12.44 23.47
C ARG A 21 -10.79 -13.94 23.24
N SER A 22 -11.27 -14.34 22.06
CA SER A 22 -11.27 -15.76 21.68
C SER A 22 -9.85 -16.35 21.79
N ASN A 23 -9.74 -17.46 22.51
CA ASN A 23 -8.48 -18.17 22.77
C ASN A 23 -8.24 -19.37 21.84
N SER A 24 -9.08 -19.53 20.80
CA SER A 24 -8.92 -20.63 19.83
C SER A 24 -7.56 -20.56 19.13
N THR A 25 -7.02 -21.72 18.76
CA THR A 25 -5.74 -21.84 18.06
C THR A 25 -5.72 -21.02 16.76
N PHE A 26 -6.83 -21.05 16.03
CA PHE A 26 -7.01 -20.24 14.83
C PHE A 26 -6.91 -18.74 15.12
N MET A 27 -7.61 -18.23 16.13
CA MET A 27 -7.56 -16.80 16.48
C MET A 27 -6.19 -16.37 16.98
N LYS A 28 -5.46 -17.24 17.69
CA LYS A 28 -4.05 -16.99 18.05
C LYS A 28 -3.16 -16.89 16.82
N ALA A 29 -3.28 -17.82 15.87
CA ALA A 29 -2.51 -17.81 14.63
C ALA A 29 -2.83 -16.56 13.78
N ALA A 30 -4.10 -16.20 13.64
CA ALA A 30 -4.55 -15.01 12.94
C ALA A 30 -3.98 -13.73 13.57
N ARG A 31 -4.02 -13.58 14.89
CA ARG A 31 -3.41 -12.45 15.61
C ARG A 31 -1.91 -12.38 15.40
N THR A 32 -1.20 -13.50 15.44
CA THR A 32 0.25 -13.54 15.19
C THR A 32 0.58 -13.14 13.76
N ALA A 33 -0.11 -13.70 12.76
CA ALA A 33 0.09 -13.34 11.36
C ALA A 33 -0.20 -11.85 11.11
N LYS A 34 -1.30 -11.34 11.65
CA LYS A 34 -1.64 -9.91 11.65
C LYS A 34 -0.50 -9.08 12.27
N LYS A 35 0.01 -9.48 13.44
CA LYS A 35 1.08 -8.76 14.14
C LYS A 35 2.37 -8.74 13.31
N VAL A 36 2.76 -9.88 12.72
CA VAL A 36 3.93 -9.96 11.84
C VAL A 36 3.79 -8.98 10.68
N LEU A 37 2.68 -9.02 9.93
CA LEU A 37 2.49 -8.11 8.81
C LEU A 37 2.47 -6.65 9.26
N THR A 38 1.69 -6.34 10.31
CA THR A 38 1.51 -4.96 10.77
C THR A 38 2.84 -4.38 11.21
N VAL A 39 3.60 -5.10 12.05
CA VAL A 39 4.93 -4.65 12.50
C VAL A 39 5.91 -4.55 11.33
N SER A 40 5.93 -5.54 10.46
CA SER A 40 6.83 -5.56 9.29
C SER A 40 6.52 -4.45 8.29
N THR A 41 5.28 -3.97 8.24
CA THR A 41 4.87 -2.86 7.38
C THR A 41 5.11 -1.51 8.08
N THR A 42 4.66 -1.36 9.33
CA THR A 42 4.70 -0.08 10.05
C THR A 42 6.10 0.35 10.45
N SER A 43 7.01 -0.62 10.54
CA SER A 43 8.42 -0.36 10.82
C SER A 43 9.22 0.00 9.57
N MET A 44 8.63 0.12 8.38
CA MET A 44 9.37 0.41 7.13
C MET A 44 9.36 1.90 6.78
N PRO A 45 10.46 2.43 6.22
CA PRO A 45 10.62 3.87 6.03
C PRO A 45 9.63 4.46 5.03
N ASP A 46 9.30 3.71 3.96
CA ASP A 46 8.27 4.10 3.00
C ASP A 46 6.90 4.24 3.65
N PHE A 47 6.55 3.35 4.57
CA PHE A 47 5.28 3.42 5.29
C PHE A 47 5.26 4.59 6.26
N ILE A 48 6.33 4.78 7.05
CA ILE A 48 6.45 5.88 8.02
C ILE A 48 6.26 7.23 7.32
N ILE A 49 6.94 7.44 6.19
CA ILE A 49 6.87 8.70 5.44
C ILE A 49 5.48 8.89 4.84
N ARG A 50 4.91 7.86 4.19
CA ARG A 50 3.56 7.95 3.60
C ARG A 50 2.51 8.24 4.67
N ASN A 51 2.59 7.55 5.81
CA ASN A 51 1.65 7.76 6.91
C ASN A 51 1.82 9.13 7.54
N PHE A 52 3.04 9.59 7.77
CA PHE A 52 3.27 10.96 8.24
C PHE A 52 2.58 12.00 7.33
N MET A 53 2.68 11.86 6.01
CA MET A 53 2.01 12.74 5.05
C MET A 53 0.47 12.61 5.11
N ARG A 54 -0.04 11.38 5.11
CA ARG A 54 -1.49 11.10 5.20
C ARG A 54 -2.08 11.68 6.48
N ASP A 55 -1.43 11.41 7.61
CA ASP A 55 -1.85 11.85 8.93
C ASP A 55 -1.79 13.38 9.06
N SER A 56 -0.84 14.03 8.36
CA SER A 56 -0.75 15.50 8.33
C SER A 56 -1.99 16.13 7.68
N ILE A 57 -2.42 15.61 6.53
CA ILE A 57 -3.60 16.12 5.82
C ILE A 57 -4.89 15.71 6.54
N HIS A 58 -4.96 14.48 7.06
CA HIS A 58 -6.10 14.01 7.85
C HIS A 58 -6.29 14.86 9.10
N SER A 59 -5.21 15.03 9.90
CA SER A 59 -5.23 15.87 11.11
C SER A 59 -5.62 17.29 10.78
N TRP A 60 -5.08 17.87 9.71
CA TRP A 60 -5.50 19.19 9.25
C TRP A 60 -7.00 19.26 9.00
N ALA A 61 -7.60 18.28 8.36
CA ALA A 61 -9.00 18.39 8.02
C ALA A 61 -9.96 18.22 9.21
N ILE A 62 -9.57 17.46 10.25
CA ILE A 62 -10.44 17.18 11.41
C ILE A 62 -10.11 18.01 12.67
N ASN A 63 -8.93 18.65 12.74
CA ASN A 63 -8.48 19.38 13.93
C ASN A 63 -9.27 20.68 14.13
N LYS A 64 -9.67 20.97 15.37
CA LYS A 64 -10.54 22.11 15.70
C LYS A 64 -9.79 23.42 15.96
N ASP A 65 -8.49 23.35 16.23
CA ASP A 65 -7.69 24.43 16.82
C ASP A 65 -6.71 25.08 15.83
N GLY A 66 -7.07 25.08 14.54
CA GLY A 66 -6.32 25.85 13.53
C GLY A 66 -4.97 25.24 13.12
N PHE A 67 -4.87 23.91 13.09
CA PHE A 67 -3.72 23.20 12.53
C PHE A 67 -3.39 23.69 11.11
N LYS A 68 -2.12 23.99 10.81
CA LYS A 68 -1.66 24.35 9.45
C LYS A 68 -0.96 23.15 8.81
N PRO A 69 -1.46 22.63 7.67
CA PRO A 69 -0.92 21.43 7.06
C PRO A 69 0.51 21.68 6.57
N VAL A 70 1.33 20.63 6.53
CA VAL A 70 2.72 20.62 6.03
C VAL A 70 3.70 21.43 6.90
N THR A 71 3.49 22.72 7.14
CA THR A 71 4.41 23.55 7.95
C THR A 71 4.37 23.19 9.43
N ALA A 72 3.18 22.97 10.02
CA ALA A 72 3.07 22.58 11.42
C ALA A 72 3.50 21.12 11.62
N SER A 73 3.18 20.23 10.69
CA SER A 73 3.65 18.84 10.70
C SER A 73 5.17 18.72 10.58
N TRP A 74 5.80 19.52 9.71
CA TRP A 74 7.26 19.53 9.55
C TRP A 74 7.98 20.18 10.72
N ALA A 75 7.42 21.25 11.30
CA ALA A 75 7.91 21.83 12.54
C ALA A 75 7.78 20.85 13.72
N GLY A 76 6.64 20.17 13.84
CA GLY A 76 6.41 19.11 14.83
C GLY A 76 7.36 17.94 14.67
N PHE A 77 7.65 17.53 13.42
CA PHE A 77 8.64 16.49 13.11
C PHE A 77 10.06 16.89 13.50
N LYS A 78 10.51 18.11 13.16
CA LYS A 78 11.83 18.63 13.58
C LYS A 78 11.98 18.72 15.10
N LYS A 79 10.91 19.12 15.81
CA LYS A 79 10.89 19.16 17.29
C LYS A 79 10.91 17.76 17.90
N ALA A 80 10.13 16.84 17.35
CA ALA A 80 10.11 15.46 17.82
C ALA A 80 11.46 14.74 17.63
N LEU A 81 12.17 15.01 16.52
CA LEU A 81 13.54 14.53 16.30
C LEU A 81 14.58 15.07 17.31
N ARG A 82 14.33 16.25 17.88
CA ARG A 82 15.21 16.90 18.86
C ARG A 82 14.86 16.60 20.31
N THR A 83 13.76 15.87 20.55
CA THR A 83 13.25 15.61 21.91
C THR A 83 13.02 16.91 22.69
N ASP A 84 12.32 17.84 22.05
CA ASP A 84 12.03 19.18 22.58
C ASP A 84 11.10 19.14 23.82
N ASP A 85 11.10 20.20 24.63
CA ASP A 85 10.38 20.27 25.91
C ASP A 85 8.87 20.01 25.75
N SER A 86 8.27 20.39 24.62
CA SER A 86 6.86 20.12 24.33
C SER A 86 6.56 18.64 24.07
N LEU A 87 7.52 17.89 23.50
CA LEU A 87 7.42 16.42 23.40
C LEU A 87 7.50 15.80 24.78
N VAL A 88 8.43 16.27 25.61
CA VAL A 88 8.63 15.78 26.99
C VAL A 88 7.38 16.04 27.83
N ASP A 89 6.78 17.23 27.75
CA ASP A 89 5.50 17.56 28.39
C ASP A 89 4.35 16.68 27.89
N MET A 90 4.27 16.41 26.58
CA MET A 90 3.28 15.50 25.99
C MET A 90 3.49 14.04 26.46
N MET A 91 4.74 13.62 26.63
CA MET A 91 5.11 12.30 27.18
C MET A 91 4.69 12.20 28.65
N PHE A 92 4.98 13.21 29.46
CA PHE A 92 4.56 13.26 30.86
C PHE A 92 3.03 13.32 31.01
N ALA A 93 2.33 13.92 30.04
CA ALA A 93 0.87 13.91 29.99
C ALA A 93 0.26 12.61 29.41
N GLY A 94 1.08 11.61 29.06
CA GLY A 94 0.63 10.30 28.61
C GLY A 94 0.00 10.27 27.20
N ALA A 95 0.32 11.27 26.37
CA ALA A 95 -0.25 11.42 25.03
C ALA A 95 0.64 10.87 23.89
N THR A 96 1.80 10.30 24.23
CA THR A 96 2.72 9.67 23.26
C THR A 96 2.53 8.17 23.18
N PHE A 97 2.67 7.60 21.98
CA PHE A 97 2.78 6.17 21.78
C PHE A 97 4.25 5.79 21.76
N GLY A 98 4.63 4.78 22.55
CA GLY A 98 5.97 4.20 22.49
C GLY A 98 5.98 3.01 21.54
N GLY A 99 6.71 3.09 20.43
CA GLY A 99 7.09 1.95 19.59
C GLY A 99 6.12 1.48 18.50
N GLY A 100 5.21 2.32 17.99
CA GLY A 100 4.33 1.98 16.87
C GLY A 100 3.29 0.89 17.19
N TYR A 101 2.65 0.36 16.13
CA TYR A 101 1.57 -0.64 16.21
C TYR A 101 1.93 -1.94 16.96
N SER A 102 3.21 -2.20 17.23
CA SER A 102 3.65 -3.38 18.01
C SER A 102 3.23 -3.34 19.48
N ASN A 103 2.96 -2.14 20.01
CA ASN A 103 2.79 -1.91 21.45
C ASN A 103 1.37 -1.47 21.85
N VAL A 104 0.44 -1.43 20.89
CA VAL A 104 -0.92 -0.89 21.08
C VAL A 104 -1.84 -1.82 21.90
N TYR A 105 -1.46 -3.10 22.10
CA TYR A 105 -2.29 -4.09 22.80
C TYR A 105 -1.61 -4.81 23.97
N ASP A 106 -0.46 -4.33 24.42
CA ASP A 106 0.26 -4.95 25.54
C ASP A 106 0.73 -3.87 26.52
N PRO A 107 0.02 -3.67 27.66
CA PRO A 107 0.43 -2.74 28.72
C PRO A 107 1.86 -2.98 29.22
N ALA A 108 2.36 -4.22 29.12
CA ALA A 108 3.73 -4.57 29.49
C ALA A 108 4.77 -4.06 28.47
N SER A 109 4.39 -3.85 27.20
CA SER A 109 5.27 -3.37 26.13
C SER A 109 5.50 -1.84 26.16
N THR A 110 4.48 -1.07 26.56
CA THR A 110 4.60 0.36 26.88
C THR A 110 5.48 0.56 28.11
N ALA A 111 5.30 -0.27 29.14
CA ALA A 111 6.20 -0.32 30.28
C ALA A 111 7.62 -0.77 29.89
N LYS A 112 7.81 -1.61 28.87
CA LYS A 112 9.13 -2.01 28.34
C LYS A 112 9.82 -0.88 27.57
N THR A 113 9.06 -0.05 26.85
CA THR A 113 9.56 1.15 26.17
C THR A 113 9.90 2.24 27.18
N ILE A 114 9.05 2.45 28.20
CA ILE A 114 9.35 3.30 29.37
C ILE A 114 10.56 2.76 30.14
N ARG A 115 10.67 1.43 30.36
CA ARG A 115 11.85 0.79 30.96
C ARG A 115 13.10 0.93 30.09
N SER A 116 12.98 0.98 28.76
CA SER A 116 14.11 1.28 27.87
C SER A 116 14.56 2.73 27.95
N VAL A 117 13.63 3.65 28.24
CA VAL A 117 13.91 5.05 28.56
C VAL A 117 14.45 5.21 29.99
N LEU A 118 14.05 4.35 30.94
CA LEU A 118 14.61 4.28 32.30
C LEU A 118 15.98 3.59 32.34
N ARG A 119 16.28 2.67 31.43
CA ARG A 119 17.62 2.12 31.18
C ARG A 119 18.58 3.20 30.69
N ARG A 120 18.11 4.14 29.85
CA ARG A 120 18.85 5.38 29.51
C ARG A 120 19.09 6.31 30.72
N LYS A 121 18.51 6.01 31.89
CA LYS A 121 18.76 6.66 33.19
C LYS A 121 19.54 5.78 34.20
N GLY A 122 20.05 4.61 33.79
CA GLY A 122 21.07 3.86 34.55
C GLY A 122 20.63 2.63 35.35
N TYR A 123 19.99 1.62 34.73
CA TYR A 123 19.73 0.30 35.36
C TYR A 123 20.16 -0.87 34.45
N ASN A 124 20.71 -1.95 35.05
CA ASN A 124 21.67 -2.91 34.44
C ASN A 124 21.16 -4.06 33.53
N ASP A 125 22.15 -4.73 32.90
CA ASP A 125 22.22 -5.25 31.52
C ASP A 125 22.17 -6.79 31.29
N SER A 126 22.22 -7.63 32.32
CA SER A 126 22.61 -9.05 32.14
C SER A 126 21.61 -9.95 31.41
N GLN A 127 20.40 -9.47 31.09
CA GLN A 127 19.34 -10.27 30.45
C GLN A 127 19.10 -9.92 28.97
N ILE A 128 19.81 -8.92 28.43
CA ILE A 128 19.68 -8.48 27.03
C ILE A 128 20.61 -9.30 26.11
N GLN A 129 21.74 -9.76 26.65
CA GLN A 129 22.84 -10.36 25.89
C GLN A 129 22.59 -11.77 25.33
N GLU A 130 21.62 -12.52 25.85
CA GLU A 130 21.44 -13.93 25.47
C GLU A 130 20.74 -14.10 24.11
N PHE A 131 19.96 -13.11 23.68
CA PHE A 131 19.27 -13.12 22.38
C PHE A 131 20.15 -12.61 21.23
N GLU A 132 21.14 -11.76 21.52
CA GLU A 132 22.01 -11.10 20.53
C GLU A 132 23.13 -12.02 20.00
N SER A 133 23.39 -13.14 20.68
CA SER A 133 24.56 -13.99 20.39
C SER A 133 24.39 -14.98 19.23
N SER A 134 23.21 -15.06 18.60
CA SER A 134 22.89 -16.06 17.55
C SER A 134 22.88 -15.54 16.11
N ILE A 135 23.14 -14.25 15.86
CA ILE A 135 23.19 -13.68 14.50
C ILE A 135 24.61 -13.14 14.21
N VAL A 136 25.39 -13.97 13.52
CA VAL A 136 26.61 -13.66 12.75
C VAL A 136 27.76 -13.00 13.52
N ARG A 137 28.80 -13.80 13.78
CA ARG A 137 30.02 -13.49 14.55
C ARG A 137 31.08 -12.61 13.88
N ASN A 138 30.79 -11.87 12.79
CA ASN A 138 31.83 -11.02 12.17
C ASN A 138 31.59 -9.51 12.34
N SER A 139 32.49 -8.94 13.16
CA SER A 139 32.75 -7.53 13.48
C SER A 139 31.75 -6.81 14.42
N LYS A 140 32.15 -6.68 15.69
CA LYS A 140 31.50 -5.82 16.70
C LYS A 140 31.31 -4.37 16.20
N GLU A 141 32.16 -3.91 15.28
CA GLU A 141 32.07 -2.56 14.71
C GLU A 141 30.92 -2.41 13.69
N VAL A 142 30.63 -3.45 12.89
CA VAL A 142 29.45 -3.45 12.00
C VAL A 142 28.18 -3.55 12.83
N MET A 143 28.17 -4.39 13.88
CA MET A 143 27.03 -4.48 14.79
C MET A 143 26.79 -3.16 15.53
N GLY A 144 27.83 -2.48 16.03
CA GLY A 144 27.68 -1.16 16.66
C GLY A 144 27.17 -0.07 15.71
N LYS A 145 27.61 -0.07 14.43
CA LYS A 145 27.09 0.85 13.40
C LYS A 145 25.65 0.53 13.00
N VAL A 146 25.29 -0.76 12.94
CA VAL A 146 23.92 -1.22 12.71
C VAL A 146 23.02 -0.84 13.88
N GLU A 147 23.44 -1.05 15.12
CA GLU A 147 22.71 -0.66 16.33
C GLU A 147 22.50 0.86 16.40
N GLN A 148 23.53 1.66 16.13
CA GLN A 148 23.39 3.12 16.05
C GLN A 148 22.44 3.54 14.92
N GLY A 149 22.51 2.87 13.77
CA GLY A 149 21.58 3.07 12.66
C GLY A 149 20.14 2.74 13.04
N LEU A 150 19.92 1.60 13.70
CA LEU A 150 18.63 1.15 14.21
C LEU A 150 18.09 2.08 15.31
N HIS A 151 18.95 2.62 16.17
CA HIS A 151 18.57 3.61 17.17
C HIS A 151 18.14 4.94 16.54
N LYS A 152 18.92 5.46 15.58
CA LYS A 152 18.54 6.65 14.81
C LYS A 152 17.24 6.42 14.04
N TYR A 153 17.07 5.23 13.49
CA TYR A 153 15.85 4.83 12.78
C TYR A 153 14.63 4.74 13.69
N LYS A 154 14.79 4.16 14.88
CA LYS A 154 13.74 4.11 15.90
C LYS A 154 13.32 5.52 16.33
N ASN A 155 14.28 6.40 16.59
CA ASN A 155 14.00 7.80 16.92
C ASN A 155 13.29 8.53 15.77
N LEU A 156 13.66 8.28 14.51
CA LEU A 156 13.00 8.83 13.33
C LEU A 156 11.55 8.35 13.22
N SER A 157 11.30 7.05 13.43
CA SER A 157 9.97 6.46 13.45
C SER A 157 9.09 7.06 14.55
N GLU A 158 9.62 7.12 15.78
CA GLU A 158 8.92 7.72 16.94
C GLU A 158 8.63 9.20 16.72
N ALA A 159 9.56 9.95 16.10
CA ALA A 159 9.37 11.35 15.78
C ALA A 159 8.28 11.56 14.72
N ALA A 160 8.27 10.77 13.65
CA ALA A 160 7.22 10.80 12.63
C ALA A 160 5.85 10.46 13.21
N GLU A 161 5.78 9.44 14.08
CA GLU A 161 4.54 9.00 14.72
C GLU A 161 3.95 10.06 15.67
N ASN A 162 4.81 10.77 16.39
CA ASN A 162 4.38 11.77 17.37
C ASN A 162 4.29 13.20 16.79
N ALA A 163 4.76 13.46 15.56
CA ALA A 163 4.80 14.80 14.99
C ALA A 163 3.41 15.48 14.91
N ASN A 164 2.40 14.79 14.38
CA ASN A 164 1.05 15.35 14.25
C ASN A 164 0.33 15.44 15.61
N ARG A 165 0.65 14.52 16.54
CA ARG A 165 0.18 14.56 17.94
C ARG A 165 0.74 15.78 18.66
N LEU A 166 2.05 16.01 18.56
CA LEU A 166 2.74 17.15 19.14
C LEU A 166 2.21 18.47 18.59
N ALA A 167 2.02 18.56 17.26
CA ALA A 167 1.44 19.74 16.64
C ALA A 167 -0.01 19.99 17.09
N THR A 168 -0.81 18.94 17.33
CA THR A 168 -2.16 19.05 17.90
C THR A 168 -2.14 19.49 19.35
N TYR A 169 -1.23 18.94 20.16
CA TYR A 169 -1.01 19.37 21.55
C TYR A 169 -0.65 20.86 21.61
N GLU A 170 0.31 21.31 20.80
CA GLU A 170 0.72 22.71 20.75
C GLU A 170 -0.41 23.63 20.27
N ALA A 171 -1.22 23.20 19.30
CA ALA A 171 -2.39 23.96 18.84
C ALA A 171 -3.44 24.12 19.95
N ALA A 172 -3.73 23.04 20.67
CA ALA A 172 -4.65 23.04 21.80
C ALA A 172 -4.16 23.97 22.94
N ILE A 173 -2.89 23.90 23.32
CA ILE A 173 -2.28 24.80 24.31
C ILE A 173 -2.37 26.26 23.86
N LYS A 174 -2.02 26.55 22.59
CA LYS A 174 -2.11 27.91 22.02
C LYS A 174 -3.54 28.44 21.97
N SER A 175 -4.53 27.57 21.82
CA SER A 175 -5.95 27.92 21.89
C SER A 175 -6.47 28.16 23.32
N GLY A 176 -5.59 28.09 24.32
CA GLY A 176 -5.92 28.37 25.73
C GLY A 176 -6.43 27.15 26.51
N LYS A 177 -6.34 25.93 25.96
CA LYS A 177 -6.78 24.71 26.63
C LYS A 177 -5.79 24.27 27.70
N SER A 178 -6.29 23.56 28.72
CA SER A 178 -5.46 22.99 29.78
C SER A 178 -4.53 21.90 29.22
N LYS A 179 -3.40 21.65 29.89
CA LYS A 179 -2.48 20.55 29.53
C LYS A 179 -3.20 19.20 29.46
N ALA A 180 -4.15 18.96 30.35
CA ALA A 180 -4.95 17.73 30.37
C ALA A 180 -5.85 17.62 29.13
N GLN A 181 -6.52 18.70 28.74
CA GLN A 181 -7.37 18.72 27.55
C GLN A 181 -6.54 18.61 26.26
N ALA A 182 -5.41 19.32 26.18
CA ALA A 182 -4.49 19.21 25.06
C ALA A 182 -3.89 17.80 24.92
N ALA A 183 -3.57 17.14 26.04
CA ALA A 183 -3.11 15.75 26.05
C ALA A 183 -4.19 14.78 25.58
N PHE A 184 -5.44 14.98 26.02
CA PHE A 184 -6.57 14.19 25.57
C PHE A 184 -6.80 14.32 24.06
N GLU A 185 -6.80 15.55 23.53
CA GLU A 185 -7.01 15.80 22.09
C GLU A 185 -5.85 15.28 21.24
N SER A 186 -4.61 15.42 21.71
CA SER A 186 -3.41 14.88 21.07
C SER A 186 -3.42 13.34 21.03
N ARG A 187 -3.82 12.70 22.14
CA ARG A 187 -3.96 11.24 22.21
C ARG A 187 -5.11 10.74 21.34
N ASP A 188 -6.29 11.35 21.45
CA ASP A 188 -7.48 10.98 20.68
C ASP A 188 -7.26 11.17 19.17
N LEU A 189 -6.35 12.06 18.73
CA LEU A 189 -5.99 12.21 17.31
C LEU A 189 -5.61 10.87 16.67
N MET A 190 -4.81 10.03 17.34
CA MET A 190 -4.35 8.74 16.82
C MET A 190 -4.29 7.64 17.90
N ASP A 191 -5.35 7.50 18.72
CA ASP A 191 -5.51 6.35 19.63
C ASP A 191 -6.05 5.11 18.90
N PHE A 192 -5.17 4.16 18.61
CA PHE A 192 -5.50 2.86 18.01
C PHE A 192 -5.75 1.76 19.05
N SER A 193 -5.61 2.06 20.34
CA SER A 193 -5.83 1.08 21.42
C SER A 193 -7.31 0.87 21.71
N MET A 194 -8.14 1.86 21.37
CA MET A 194 -9.60 1.77 21.51
C MET A 194 -10.19 0.65 20.64
N MET A 195 -11.06 -0.17 21.24
CA MET A 195 -11.84 -1.22 20.60
C MET A 195 -13.28 -1.13 21.11
N GLY A 196 -14.25 -1.35 20.22
CA GLY A 196 -15.66 -1.41 20.60
C GLY A 196 -16.00 -2.70 21.36
N ALA A 197 -17.11 -2.70 22.09
CA ALA A 197 -17.56 -3.86 22.89
C ALA A 197 -18.25 -4.97 22.05
N SER A 198 -18.35 -4.81 20.73
CA SER A 198 -18.97 -5.82 19.86
C SER A 198 -18.01 -6.99 19.60
N ASN A 199 -18.45 -8.21 19.91
CA ASN A 199 -17.66 -9.44 19.68
C ASN A 199 -17.23 -9.59 18.22
N ILE A 200 -18.07 -9.19 17.26
CA ILE A 200 -17.74 -9.22 15.83
C ILE A 200 -16.60 -8.24 15.54
N MET A 201 -16.66 -7.02 16.08
CA MET A 201 -15.62 -6.01 15.89
C MET A 201 -14.29 -6.42 16.53
N ILE A 202 -14.35 -7.10 17.68
CA ILE A 202 -13.16 -7.63 18.36
C ILE A 202 -12.53 -8.74 17.51
N ASN A 203 -13.32 -9.71 17.04
CA ASN A 203 -12.82 -10.81 16.21
C ASN A 203 -12.23 -10.30 14.88
N LEU A 204 -12.92 -9.39 14.20
CA LEU A 204 -12.39 -8.75 12.98
C LEU A 204 -11.11 -7.97 13.27
N SER A 205 -11.06 -7.22 14.38
CA SER A 205 -9.86 -6.49 14.79
C SER A 205 -8.70 -7.41 15.12
N ASP A 206 -8.93 -8.58 15.67
CA ASP A 206 -7.89 -9.56 15.95
C ASP A 206 -7.36 -10.25 14.69
N MET A 207 -8.20 -10.34 13.66
CA MET A 207 -7.93 -11.12 12.44
C MET A 207 -7.41 -10.28 11.27
N LEU A 208 -7.90 -9.05 11.14
CA LEU A 208 -7.67 -8.18 9.98
C LEU A 208 -6.60 -7.13 10.28
N PRO A 209 -5.53 -7.03 9.47
CA PRO A 209 -4.51 -6.00 9.60
C PRO A 209 -5.10 -4.61 9.43
N PHE A 210 -4.66 -3.66 10.26
CA PHE A 210 -5.08 -2.26 10.25
C PHE A 210 -6.59 -1.99 10.43
N PHE A 211 -7.45 -3.00 10.47
CA PHE A 211 -8.90 -2.86 10.60
C PHE A 211 -9.32 -1.94 11.76
N ASN A 212 -8.82 -2.20 12.96
CA ASN A 212 -9.15 -1.35 14.11
C ASN A 212 -8.74 0.11 13.87
N ALA A 213 -7.58 0.35 13.26
CA ALA A 213 -7.12 1.71 12.98
C ALA A 213 -8.02 2.43 11.96
N ARG A 214 -8.47 1.74 10.90
CA ARG A 214 -9.42 2.29 9.92
C ARG A 214 -10.77 2.61 10.57
N MET A 215 -11.28 1.71 11.40
CA MET A 215 -12.53 1.94 12.13
C MET A 215 -12.44 3.11 13.13
N GLN A 216 -11.30 3.27 13.81
CA GLN A 216 -11.06 4.44 14.66
C GLN A 216 -10.92 5.73 13.85
N GLY A 217 -10.25 5.69 12.69
CA GLY A 217 -10.17 6.81 11.75
C GLY A 217 -11.55 7.28 11.29
N LEU A 218 -12.41 6.35 10.90
CA LEU A 218 -13.79 6.62 10.50
C LEU A 218 -14.65 7.19 11.65
N SER A 219 -14.56 6.58 12.83
CA SER A 219 -15.26 7.07 14.04
C SER A 219 -14.86 8.50 14.38
N LYS A 220 -13.57 8.84 14.27
CA LYS A 220 -13.08 10.22 14.48
C LYS A 220 -13.57 11.18 13.43
N LEU A 221 -13.53 10.79 12.16
CA LEU A 221 -14.06 11.60 11.08
C LEU A 221 -15.55 11.89 11.28
N GLY A 222 -16.34 10.88 11.64
CA GLY A 222 -17.76 11.03 11.98
C GLY A 222 -18.01 11.96 13.17
N ARG A 223 -17.23 11.81 14.25
CA ARG A 223 -17.27 12.74 15.41
C ARG A 223 -16.89 14.15 15.01
N GLY A 224 -15.82 14.33 14.23
CA GLY A 224 -15.37 15.63 13.74
C GLY A 224 -16.41 16.33 12.87
N ILE A 225 -17.09 15.60 11.97
CA ILE A 225 -18.22 16.11 11.19
C ILE A 225 -19.37 16.51 12.10
N LYS A 226 -19.73 15.69 13.10
CA LYS A 226 -20.82 16.00 14.04
C LYS A 226 -20.53 17.24 14.89
N GLU A 227 -19.28 17.39 15.34
CA GLU A 227 -18.87 18.46 16.24
C GLU A 227 -18.64 19.78 15.51
N ASN A 228 -18.05 19.76 14.30
CA ASN A 228 -17.75 20.96 13.51
C ASN A 228 -18.01 20.73 12.01
N PRO A 229 -19.28 20.53 11.59
CA PRO A 229 -19.61 20.13 10.21
C PRO A 229 -19.14 21.14 9.17
N ARG A 230 -19.32 22.44 9.44
CA ARG A 230 -18.93 23.52 8.52
C ARG A 230 -17.45 23.51 8.22
N GLU A 231 -16.60 23.34 9.23
CA GLU A 231 -15.16 23.41 9.06
C GLU A 231 -14.62 22.15 8.36
N VAL A 232 -15.13 20.96 8.72
CA VAL A 232 -14.75 19.71 8.05
C VAL A 232 -15.22 19.71 6.59
N LEU A 233 -16.44 20.15 6.30
CA LEU A 233 -16.95 20.24 4.92
C LEU A 233 -16.19 21.29 4.10
N LYS A 234 -15.81 22.42 4.71
CA LYS A 234 -14.98 23.43 4.05
C LYS A 234 -13.60 22.87 3.66
N ARG A 235 -12.91 22.21 4.60
CA ARG A 235 -11.59 21.61 4.34
C ARG A 235 -11.68 20.42 3.39
N GLY A 236 -12.70 19.58 3.54
CA GLY A 236 -13.03 18.51 2.60
C GLY A 236 -13.31 19.05 1.20
N GLY A 237 -14.09 20.13 1.08
CA GLY A 237 -14.34 20.82 -0.19
C GLY A 237 -13.08 21.39 -0.82
N MET A 238 -12.12 21.89 -0.03
CA MET A 238 -10.80 22.28 -0.55
C MET A 238 -10.02 21.09 -1.09
N ILE A 239 -10.06 19.93 -0.41
CA ILE A 239 -9.45 18.69 -0.90
C ILE A 239 -10.10 18.28 -2.22
N THR A 240 -11.42 18.32 -2.31
CA THR A 240 -12.17 18.01 -3.54
C THR A 240 -11.81 18.96 -4.66
N ALA A 241 -11.81 20.27 -4.41
CA ALA A 241 -11.46 21.27 -5.42
C ALA A 241 -10.02 21.08 -5.93
N ALA A 242 -9.05 20.85 -5.04
CA ALA A 242 -7.67 20.60 -5.44
C ALA A 242 -7.52 19.28 -6.22
N SER A 243 -8.21 18.22 -5.78
CA SER A 243 -8.23 16.90 -6.43
C SER A 243 -8.80 17.00 -7.85
N LEU A 244 -9.94 17.67 -8.01
CA LEU A 244 -10.58 17.87 -9.31
C LEU A 244 -9.78 18.82 -10.21
N ALA A 245 -9.16 19.86 -9.66
CA ALA A 245 -8.26 20.74 -10.43
C ALA A 245 -7.06 19.95 -10.96
N LEU A 246 -6.43 19.12 -10.13
CA LEU A 246 -5.33 18.26 -10.55
C LEU A 246 -5.78 17.22 -11.58
N MET A 247 -6.94 16.61 -11.39
CA MET A 247 -7.52 15.70 -12.37
C MET A 247 -7.83 16.40 -13.70
N ALA A 248 -8.30 17.65 -13.67
CA ALA A 248 -8.55 18.43 -14.89
C ALA A 248 -7.24 18.74 -15.64
N LEU A 249 -6.15 19.05 -14.92
CA LEU A 249 -4.81 19.19 -15.53
C LEU A 249 -4.33 17.89 -16.19
N ASN A 250 -4.73 16.74 -15.63
CA ASN A 250 -4.35 15.42 -16.14
C ASN A 250 -5.38 14.82 -17.11
N TRP A 251 -6.47 15.53 -17.46
CA TRP A 251 -7.66 14.92 -18.09
C TRP A 251 -7.35 14.23 -19.42
N ASP A 252 -6.49 14.85 -20.23
CA ASP A 252 -6.06 14.33 -21.54
C ASP A 252 -4.60 13.87 -21.55
N ASP A 253 -3.97 13.75 -20.37
CA ASP A 253 -2.62 13.23 -20.25
C ASP A 253 -2.62 11.70 -20.32
N LYS A 254 -2.10 11.15 -21.42
CA LYS A 254 -1.96 9.70 -21.62
C LYS A 254 -1.13 9.03 -20.52
N ARG A 255 -0.17 9.75 -19.90
CA ARG A 255 0.65 9.25 -18.80
C ARG A 255 -0.21 9.00 -17.55
N TYR A 256 -1.22 9.84 -17.32
CA TYR A 256 -2.19 9.59 -16.26
C TYR A 256 -3.02 8.36 -16.57
N GLU A 257 -3.49 8.20 -17.82
CA GLU A 257 -4.29 7.03 -18.20
C GLU A 257 -3.51 5.71 -18.11
N GLU A 258 -2.19 5.73 -18.32
CA GLU A 258 -1.30 4.57 -18.17
C GLU A 258 -1.22 4.02 -16.74
N LEU A 259 -1.50 4.86 -15.73
CA LEU A 259 -1.45 4.46 -14.32
C LEU A 259 -2.54 3.43 -13.99
N GLN A 260 -2.16 2.40 -13.23
CA GLN A 260 -3.09 1.41 -12.70
C GLN A 260 -4.13 2.09 -11.79
N ASP A 261 -5.36 1.57 -11.78
CA ASP A 261 -6.45 2.21 -11.03
C ASP A 261 -6.17 2.33 -9.53
N TRP A 262 -5.54 1.32 -8.91
CA TRP A 262 -5.16 1.39 -7.48
C TRP A 262 -4.14 2.52 -7.20
N ASP A 263 -3.24 2.83 -8.16
CA ASP A 263 -2.25 3.90 -8.00
C ASP A 263 -2.95 5.26 -8.04
N LYS A 264 -3.84 5.47 -9.04
CA LYS A 264 -4.71 6.65 -9.15
C LYS A 264 -5.56 6.87 -7.90
N ASP A 265 -6.06 5.79 -7.31
CA ASP A 265 -6.98 5.86 -6.16
C ASP A 265 -6.26 6.11 -4.83
N THR A 266 -4.98 5.73 -4.74
CA THR A 266 -4.19 5.85 -3.51
C THR A 266 -3.33 7.12 -3.49
N TYR A 267 -3.03 7.72 -4.65
CA TYR A 267 -2.15 8.88 -4.77
C TYR A 267 -2.72 9.99 -5.66
N TRP A 268 -2.40 11.23 -5.34
CA TRP A 268 -2.50 12.34 -6.29
C TRP A 268 -1.24 12.37 -7.16
N HIS A 269 -1.40 12.59 -8.46
CA HIS A 269 -0.30 12.50 -9.43
C HIS A 269 -0.01 13.84 -10.09
N VAL A 270 1.25 14.26 -10.08
CA VAL A 270 1.74 15.52 -10.63
C VAL A 270 2.91 15.24 -11.56
N TRP A 271 2.91 15.87 -12.74
CA TRP A 271 4.05 15.88 -13.65
C TRP A 271 4.69 17.26 -13.67
N ILE A 272 6.01 17.30 -13.51
CA ILE A 272 6.83 18.50 -13.69
C ILE A 272 7.74 18.23 -14.89
N GLY A 273 7.35 18.72 -16.07
CA GLY A 273 7.91 18.26 -17.34
C GLY A 273 7.64 16.77 -17.53
N ASP A 274 8.72 15.98 -17.65
CA ASP A 274 8.64 14.52 -17.76
C ASP A 274 8.70 13.78 -16.42
N GLN A 275 9.00 14.48 -15.32
CA GLN A 275 9.18 13.86 -14.02
C GLN A 275 7.85 13.62 -13.32
N HIS A 276 7.55 12.37 -12.98
CA HIS A 276 6.33 11.97 -12.29
C HIS A 276 6.53 11.90 -10.77
N ILE A 277 5.75 12.71 -10.06
CA ILE A 277 5.68 12.76 -8.59
C ILE A 277 4.27 12.37 -8.16
N ARG A 278 4.17 11.63 -7.06
CA ARG A 278 2.90 11.24 -6.48
C ARG A 278 2.83 11.49 -4.98
N PHE A 279 1.66 11.88 -4.50
CA PHE A 279 1.41 12.23 -3.10
C PHE A 279 0.35 11.30 -2.51
N PRO A 280 0.62 10.61 -1.39
CA PRO A 280 -0.32 9.66 -0.82
C PRO A 280 -1.58 10.38 -0.33
N LYS A 281 -2.74 9.92 -0.80
CA LYS A 281 -4.04 10.36 -0.30
C LYS A 281 -4.24 9.82 1.13
N PRO A 282 -4.79 10.62 2.05
CA PRO A 282 -5.27 10.14 3.35
C PRO A 282 -6.35 9.06 3.16
N PHE A 283 -6.53 8.18 4.14
CA PHE A 283 -7.46 7.06 4.04
C PHE A 283 -8.93 7.50 3.91
N GLU A 284 -9.66 7.69 5.02
CA GLU A 284 -11.11 7.90 4.97
C GLU A 284 -11.47 9.23 4.32
N ILE A 285 -10.73 10.30 4.66
CA ILE A 285 -11.01 11.62 4.12
C ILE A 285 -10.55 11.79 2.67
N GLY A 286 -9.46 11.13 2.27
CA GLY A 286 -9.01 11.14 0.87
C GLY A 286 -9.91 10.29 -0.02
N LEU A 287 -10.47 9.20 0.50
CA LEU A 287 -11.53 8.46 -0.19
C LEU A 287 -12.76 9.35 -0.43
N MET A 288 -13.33 9.93 0.64
CA MET A 288 -14.58 10.68 0.56
C MET A 288 -14.48 11.97 -0.24
N PHE A 289 -13.40 12.73 -0.08
CA PHE A 289 -13.26 14.05 -0.69
C PHE A 289 -12.26 14.13 -1.85
N GLY A 290 -11.48 13.07 -2.10
CA GLY A 290 -10.57 13.00 -3.25
C GLY A 290 -11.04 11.96 -4.27
N THR A 291 -10.82 10.69 -3.97
CA THR A 291 -10.99 9.58 -4.90
C THR A 291 -12.44 9.40 -5.38
N LEU A 292 -13.44 9.47 -4.49
CA LEU A 292 -14.84 9.32 -4.90
C LEU A 292 -15.31 10.44 -5.86
N PRO A 293 -15.10 11.74 -5.56
CA PRO A 293 -15.38 12.82 -6.50
C PRO A 293 -14.63 12.70 -7.83
N GLU A 294 -13.33 12.37 -7.81
CA GLU A 294 -12.53 12.16 -9.02
C GLU A 294 -13.14 11.06 -9.90
N ARG A 295 -13.43 9.88 -9.32
CA ARG A 295 -14.03 8.76 -10.06
C ARG A 295 -15.43 9.06 -10.56
N PHE A 296 -16.22 9.80 -9.80
CA PHE A 296 -17.54 10.24 -10.22
C PHE A 296 -17.47 11.16 -11.44
N VAL A 297 -16.59 12.18 -11.43
CA VAL A 297 -16.43 13.09 -12.58
C VAL A 297 -15.84 12.36 -13.78
N ARG A 298 -14.91 11.41 -13.59
CA ARG A 298 -14.41 10.56 -14.67
C ARG A 298 -15.48 9.68 -15.29
N ALA A 299 -16.42 9.18 -14.49
CA ALA A 299 -17.57 8.43 -14.99
C ALA A 299 -18.51 9.33 -15.80
N LEU A 300 -18.81 10.54 -15.30
CA LEU A 300 -19.62 11.52 -16.02
C LEU A 300 -18.98 11.97 -17.34
N GLY A 301 -17.66 12.15 -17.34
CA GLY A 301 -16.89 12.54 -18.52
C GLY A 301 -16.53 11.39 -19.47
N GLY A 302 -17.04 10.18 -19.23
CA GLY A 302 -16.85 9.02 -20.10
C GLY A 302 -15.44 8.40 -20.09
N LYS A 303 -14.55 8.83 -19.18
CA LYS A 303 -13.20 8.25 -19.03
C LYS A 303 -13.25 6.90 -18.30
N ASP A 304 -14.20 6.74 -17.37
CA ASP A 304 -14.49 5.47 -16.70
C ASP A 304 -15.93 5.03 -17.04
N SER A 305 -16.17 3.74 -17.31
CA SER A 305 -17.54 3.24 -17.52
C SER A 305 -18.31 3.16 -16.19
N ALA A 306 -19.65 3.17 -16.24
CA ALA A 306 -20.46 3.04 -15.02
C ALA A 306 -20.17 1.75 -14.23
N ALA A 307 -19.95 0.63 -14.94
CA ALA A 307 -19.55 -0.64 -14.32
C ALA A 307 -18.17 -0.55 -13.66
N LYS A 308 -17.20 0.10 -14.32
CA LYS A 308 -15.86 0.33 -13.76
C LYS A 308 -15.93 1.24 -12.54
N PHE A 309 -16.69 2.32 -12.60
CA PHE A 309 -16.94 3.21 -11.46
C PHE A 309 -17.49 2.43 -10.25
N GLY A 310 -18.55 1.65 -10.44
CA GLY A 310 -19.13 0.83 -9.37
C GLY A 310 -18.12 -0.16 -8.76
N LYS A 311 -17.35 -0.85 -9.61
CA LYS A 311 -16.30 -1.77 -9.16
C LYS A 311 -15.22 -1.05 -8.34
N LEU A 312 -14.73 0.10 -8.81
CA LEU A 312 -13.70 0.86 -8.11
C LEU A 312 -14.20 1.47 -6.81
N VAL A 313 -15.44 1.97 -6.76
CA VAL A 313 -16.04 2.47 -5.51
C VAL A 313 -16.14 1.36 -4.48
N ALA A 314 -16.64 0.18 -4.87
CA ALA A 314 -16.72 -0.98 -3.98
C ALA A 314 -15.33 -1.43 -3.52
N HIS A 315 -14.37 -1.53 -4.43
CA HIS A 315 -12.98 -1.90 -4.15
C HIS A 315 -12.34 -0.93 -3.16
N ASN A 316 -12.40 0.37 -3.42
CA ASN A 316 -11.81 1.40 -2.57
C ASN A 316 -12.46 1.44 -1.19
N PHE A 317 -13.78 1.21 -1.10
CA PHE A 317 -14.45 1.09 0.20
C PHE A 317 -13.94 -0.12 0.99
N MET A 318 -13.87 -1.30 0.35
CA MET A 318 -13.39 -2.53 1.00
C MET A 318 -11.92 -2.44 1.42
N GLU A 319 -11.06 -1.85 0.58
CA GLU A 319 -9.64 -1.60 0.86
C GLU A 319 -9.49 -0.58 1.98
N THR A 320 -10.17 0.56 1.88
CA THR A 320 -10.00 1.66 2.85
C THR A 320 -10.47 1.25 4.24
N MET A 321 -11.51 0.42 4.33
CA MET A 321 -12.01 -0.10 5.59
C MET A 321 -11.31 -1.36 6.07
N ALA A 322 -10.40 -1.94 5.26
CA ALA A 322 -9.80 -3.24 5.49
C ALA A 322 -10.85 -4.33 5.79
N PHE A 323 -11.98 -4.32 5.05
CA PHE A 323 -13.11 -5.22 5.26
C PHE A 323 -12.98 -6.58 4.56
N ASN A 324 -11.86 -6.89 3.91
CA ASN A 324 -11.66 -8.22 3.34
C ASN A 324 -11.77 -9.27 4.46
N PRO A 325 -12.80 -10.13 4.49
CA PRO A 325 -13.06 -11.02 5.62
C PRO A 325 -12.06 -12.18 5.68
N ILE A 326 -11.18 -12.31 4.68
CA ILE A 326 -10.14 -13.33 4.66
C ILE A 326 -9.06 -12.96 5.68
N PRO A 327 -8.80 -13.80 6.69
CA PRO A 327 -7.73 -13.57 7.65
C PRO A 327 -6.38 -13.39 6.96
N GLN A 328 -5.50 -12.55 7.52
CA GLN A 328 -4.17 -12.36 6.92
C GLN A 328 -3.37 -13.66 6.81
N VAL A 329 -3.59 -14.62 7.72
CA VAL A 329 -2.95 -15.94 7.67
C VAL A 329 -3.33 -16.73 6.41
N ALA A 330 -4.51 -16.51 5.83
CA ALA A 330 -4.98 -17.20 4.64
C ALA A 330 -4.94 -16.31 3.38
N MET A 331 -4.95 -14.99 3.52
CA MET A 331 -5.13 -14.05 2.41
C MET A 331 -4.09 -14.21 1.30
N PRO A 332 -2.76 -14.20 1.55
CA PRO A 332 -1.79 -14.31 0.46
C PRO A 332 -1.85 -15.65 -0.28
N ILE A 333 -2.19 -16.74 0.42
CA ILE A 333 -2.39 -18.07 -0.17
C ILE A 333 -3.67 -18.10 -1.00
N ALA A 334 -4.75 -17.52 -0.49
CA ALA A 334 -6.02 -17.43 -1.21
C ALA A 334 -5.85 -16.63 -2.50
N GLU A 335 -5.16 -15.49 -2.44
CA GLU A 335 -4.81 -14.65 -3.61
C GLU A 335 -3.99 -15.43 -4.64
N ALA A 336 -2.96 -16.16 -4.20
CA ALA A 336 -2.15 -17.01 -5.08
C ALA A 336 -2.97 -18.15 -5.70
N TYR A 337 -3.87 -18.76 -4.92
CA TYR A 337 -4.73 -19.85 -5.38
C TYR A 337 -5.74 -19.40 -6.45
N VAL A 338 -6.39 -18.25 -6.25
CA VAL A 338 -7.35 -17.69 -7.21
C VAL A 338 -6.70 -16.82 -8.29
N ASN A 339 -5.37 -16.64 -8.23
CA ASN A 339 -4.60 -15.76 -9.10
C ASN A 339 -5.16 -14.33 -9.18
N TYR A 340 -5.41 -13.71 -8.02
CA TYR A 340 -5.95 -12.36 -7.95
C TYR A 340 -5.40 -11.61 -6.74
N ASP A 341 -4.79 -10.45 -6.98
CA ASP A 341 -4.33 -9.52 -5.95
C ASP A 341 -5.51 -8.62 -5.54
N PHE A 342 -6.05 -8.83 -4.34
CA PHE A 342 -7.21 -8.08 -3.85
C PHE A 342 -6.88 -6.62 -3.55
N PHE A 343 -5.60 -6.24 -3.44
CA PHE A 343 -5.20 -4.85 -3.25
C PHE A 343 -5.12 -4.13 -4.60
N LYS A 344 -4.40 -4.71 -5.58
CA LYS A 344 -4.22 -4.10 -6.91
C LYS A 344 -5.45 -4.24 -7.81
N GLY A 345 -6.33 -5.21 -7.55
CA GLY A 345 -7.55 -5.45 -8.32
C GLY A 345 -7.32 -6.15 -9.67
N GLY A 346 -6.26 -6.95 -9.78
CA GLY A 346 -5.83 -7.61 -11.00
C GLY A 346 -5.11 -8.95 -10.75
N PRO A 347 -4.86 -9.74 -11.80
CA PRO A 347 -4.23 -11.05 -11.65
C PRO A 347 -2.74 -10.95 -11.31
N ILE A 348 -2.22 -11.92 -10.55
CA ILE A 348 -0.79 -12.01 -10.19
C ILE A 348 0.02 -12.52 -11.39
N GLU A 349 -0.46 -13.59 -12.00
CA GLU A 349 0.01 -14.16 -13.25
C GLU A 349 -0.95 -13.77 -14.38
N ASN A 350 -0.40 -13.23 -15.45
CA ASN A 350 -1.21 -12.85 -16.61
C ASN A 350 -1.34 -14.01 -17.61
N MET A 351 -2.11 -13.78 -18.68
CA MET A 351 -2.31 -14.78 -19.72
C MET A 351 -1.01 -15.18 -20.46
N ALA A 352 0.05 -14.37 -20.42
CA ALA A 352 1.34 -14.76 -20.98
C ALA A 352 2.04 -15.81 -20.11
N ASP A 353 1.82 -15.78 -18.79
CA ASP A 353 2.37 -16.75 -17.83
C ASP A 353 1.67 -18.10 -17.87
N SER A 354 0.37 -18.14 -18.19
CA SER A 354 -0.43 -19.38 -18.15
C SER A 354 0.04 -20.44 -19.15
N ASN A 355 0.76 -20.05 -20.20
CA ASN A 355 1.34 -20.95 -21.20
C ASN A 355 2.74 -21.47 -20.83
N LEU A 356 3.27 -21.08 -19.67
CA LEU A 356 4.56 -21.51 -19.16
C LEU A 356 4.38 -22.55 -18.05
N MET A 357 5.37 -23.44 -17.91
CA MET A 357 5.50 -24.28 -16.73
C MET A 357 5.58 -23.39 -15.48
N ALA A 358 5.02 -23.85 -14.36
CA ALA A 358 4.91 -23.07 -13.13
C ALA A 358 6.26 -22.48 -12.70
N GLY A 359 7.33 -23.28 -12.62
CA GLY A 359 8.68 -22.80 -12.27
C GLY A 359 9.25 -21.71 -13.18
N ALA A 360 8.76 -21.58 -14.41
CA ALA A 360 9.19 -20.57 -15.38
C ALA A 360 8.36 -19.27 -15.36
N ARG A 361 7.35 -19.15 -14.48
CA ARG A 361 6.45 -17.99 -14.40
C ARG A 361 7.06 -16.86 -13.58
N TYR A 362 7.99 -16.12 -14.16
CA TYR A 362 8.64 -14.96 -13.55
C TYR A 362 8.81 -13.78 -14.52
N ASN A 363 9.04 -12.59 -13.99
CA ASN A 363 9.45 -11.40 -14.74
C ASN A 363 10.62 -10.69 -14.02
N ASP A 364 11.06 -9.50 -14.44
CA ASP A 364 12.13 -8.74 -13.75
C ASP A 364 11.85 -8.47 -12.29
N GLN A 365 10.59 -8.26 -11.95
CA GLN A 365 10.22 -7.85 -10.61
C GLN A 365 10.22 -9.05 -9.65
N THR A 366 10.23 -10.26 -10.19
CA THR A 366 10.34 -11.50 -9.41
C THR A 366 11.76 -11.69 -8.88
N SER A 367 11.88 -11.94 -7.57
CA SER A 367 13.13 -12.17 -6.87
C SER A 367 13.86 -13.41 -7.39
N LEU A 368 15.18 -13.34 -7.46
CA LEU A 368 16.05 -14.45 -7.82
C LEU A 368 15.89 -15.62 -6.84
N LEU A 369 15.67 -15.32 -5.56
CA LEU A 369 15.42 -16.35 -4.56
C LEU A 369 14.18 -17.16 -4.91
N MET A 370 13.05 -16.51 -5.22
CA MET A 370 11.83 -17.23 -5.58
C MET A 370 11.91 -17.88 -6.95
N ARG A 371 12.76 -17.39 -7.87
CA ARG A 371 13.04 -18.10 -9.12
C ARG A 371 13.74 -19.43 -8.87
N GLU A 372 14.78 -19.45 -8.03
CA GLU A 372 15.49 -20.68 -7.68
C GLU A 372 14.59 -21.66 -6.93
N VAL A 373 13.80 -21.17 -5.97
CA VAL A 373 12.83 -22.00 -5.25
C VAL A 373 11.78 -22.55 -6.22
N GLY A 374 11.24 -21.71 -7.10
CA GLY A 374 10.25 -22.13 -8.08
C GLY A 374 10.78 -23.12 -9.11
N GLU A 375 12.04 -23.00 -9.53
CA GLU A 375 12.70 -23.97 -10.39
C GLU A 375 12.88 -25.32 -9.69
N ALA A 376 13.35 -25.32 -8.43
CA ALA A 376 13.57 -26.54 -7.66
C ALA A 376 12.27 -27.27 -7.26
N THR A 377 11.18 -26.52 -7.04
CA THR A 377 9.89 -27.06 -6.54
C THR A 377 8.82 -27.16 -7.62
N ASN A 378 9.10 -26.67 -8.83
CA ASN A 378 8.13 -26.45 -9.90
C ASN A 378 6.90 -25.63 -9.42
N MET A 379 7.10 -24.70 -8.49
CA MET A 379 6.09 -23.72 -8.06
C MET A 379 6.31 -22.40 -8.80
N SER A 380 5.25 -21.59 -8.94
CA SER A 380 5.39 -20.27 -9.57
C SER A 380 6.20 -19.29 -8.72
N PRO A 381 7.32 -18.76 -9.25
CA PRO A 381 8.07 -17.71 -8.58
C PRO A 381 7.25 -16.45 -8.29
N LYS A 382 6.37 -16.04 -9.22
CA LYS A 382 5.46 -14.89 -9.02
C LYS A 382 4.51 -15.10 -7.84
N MET A 383 3.94 -16.30 -7.74
CA MET A 383 3.04 -16.65 -6.63
C MET A 383 3.79 -16.73 -5.31
N LEU A 384 4.99 -17.33 -5.29
CA LEU A 384 5.82 -17.41 -4.09
C LEU A 384 6.23 -16.02 -3.59
N ASP A 385 6.69 -15.14 -4.48
CA ASP A 385 6.99 -13.74 -4.14
C ASP A 385 5.74 -13.04 -3.58
N HIS A 386 4.58 -13.21 -4.22
CA HIS A 386 3.33 -12.63 -3.76
C HIS A 386 2.98 -13.08 -2.35
N ILE A 387 3.10 -14.38 -2.05
CA ILE A 387 2.83 -14.94 -0.72
C ILE A 387 3.77 -14.33 0.32
N VAL A 388 5.08 -14.31 0.06
CA VAL A 388 6.08 -13.76 0.99
C VAL A 388 5.82 -12.28 1.24
N MET A 389 5.61 -11.50 0.19
CA MET A 389 5.28 -10.07 0.30
C MET A 389 3.94 -9.85 0.99
N GLY A 390 2.95 -10.72 0.78
CA GLY A 390 1.65 -10.65 1.45
C GLY A 390 1.73 -10.88 2.96
N TYR A 391 2.66 -11.72 3.44
CA TYR A 391 2.84 -11.95 4.88
C TYR A 391 3.75 -10.94 5.58
N THR A 392 4.76 -10.44 4.86
CA THR A 392 5.81 -9.59 5.43
C THR A 392 5.70 -8.12 5.04
N GLY A 393 4.80 -7.79 4.10
CA GLY A 393 4.57 -6.43 3.61
C GLY A 393 5.82 -5.81 2.98
N SER A 394 6.02 -4.50 3.22
CA SER A 394 7.18 -3.79 2.65
C SER A 394 8.51 -4.44 3.05
N LEU A 395 8.66 -4.98 4.28
CA LEU A 395 9.89 -5.61 4.73
C LEU A 395 10.32 -6.76 3.82
N GLY A 396 9.38 -7.61 3.39
CA GLY A 396 9.67 -8.68 2.44
C GLY A 396 10.29 -8.18 1.15
N SER A 397 9.80 -7.05 0.64
CA SER A 397 10.38 -6.42 -0.55
C SER A 397 11.83 -5.96 -0.33
N TYR A 398 12.17 -5.41 0.85
CA TYR A 398 13.55 -5.05 1.19
C TYR A 398 14.44 -6.27 1.31
N VAL A 399 13.97 -7.32 2.02
CA VAL A 399 14.72 -8.56 2.20
C VAL A 399 14.96 -9.22 0.85
N MET A 400 13.95 -9.33 0.00
CA MET A 400 14.09 -9.90 -1.34
C MET A 400 15.01 -9.06 -2.24
N GLY A 401 14.99 -7.73 -2.10
CA GLY A 401 15.95 -6.86 -2.78
C GLY A 401 17.39 -7.11 -2.35
N ALA A 402 17.63 -7.27 -1.04
CA ALA A 402 18.95 -7.58 -0.50
C ALA A 402 19.42 -9.00 -0.89
N THR A 403 18.55 -10.01 -0.83
CA THR A 403 18.89 -11.37 -1.25
C THR A 403 19.19 -11.43 -2.74
N ASN A 404 18.47 -10.68 -3.58
CA ASN A 404 18.81 -10.56 -5.00
C ASN A 404 20.23 -10.03 -5.21
N GLN A 405 20.65 -9.01 -4.45
CA GLN A 405 22.00 -8.46 -4.55
C GLN A 405 23.06 -9.49 -4.12
N LEU A 406 22.81 -10.22 -3.03
CA LEU A 406 23.71 -11.29 -2.57
C LEU A 406 23.79 -12.45 -3.56
N MET A 407 22.66 -12.93 -4.09
CA MET A 407 22.62 -14.04 -5.05
C MET A 407 23.33 -13.69 -6.35
N ARG A 408 23.29 -12.43 -6.78
CA ARG A 408 24.06 -11.93 -7.94
C ARG A 408 25.57 -11.94 -7.71
N ASN A 409 26.02 -11.79 -6.46
CA ASN A 409 27.44 -11.87 -6.13
C ASN A 409 27.91 -13.33 -5.99
N LEU A 410 27.02 -14.25 -5.62
CA LEU A 410 27.33 -15.67 -5.41
C LEU A 410 27.24 -16.52 -6.68
N LYS A 411 26.36 -16.16 -7.62
CA LYS A 411 26.19 -16.83 -8.92
C LYS A 411 26.46 -15.85 -10.06
N ASP A 412 27.13 -16.33 -11.12
CA ASP A 412 27.48 -15.54 -12.32
C ASP A 412 26.24 -15.20 -13.20
N TYR A 413 25.37 -14.33 -12.70
CA TYR A 413 24.22 -13.81 -13.44
C TYR A 413 24.56 -12.64 -14.39
N GLY A 414 25.83 -12.24 -14.47
CA GLY A 414 26.30 -11.07 -15.24
C GLY A 414 25.89 -9.72 -14.63
N GLU A 415 26.30 -8.62 -15.27
CA GLU A 415 25.90 -7.27 -14.85
C GLU A 415 24.39 -7.07 -14.96
N THR A 416 23.74 -6.41 -14.00
CA THR A 416 22.31 -6.11 -14.12
C THR A 416 22.07 -4.70 -14.65
N PRO A 417 20.91 -4.43 -15.27
CA PRO A 417 20.56 -3.06 -15.67
C PRO A 417 20.72 -2.09 -14.50
N ALA A 418 21.23 -0.90 -14.77
CA ALA A 418 21.42 0.13 -13.76
C ALA A 418 20.11 0.41 -13.01
N MET A 419 20.18 0.52 -11.68
CA MET A 419 19.01 0.75 -10.84
C MET A 419 18.38 2.10 -11.16
N ARG A 420 17.05 2.13 -11.26
CA ARG A 420 16.31 3.36 -11.50
C ARG A 420 15.88 4.01 -10.18
N LEU A 421 15.69 5.33 -10.19
CA LEU A 421 15.25 6.06 -9.01
C LEU A 421 13.84 5.61 -8.54
N ASP A 422 12.98 5.23 -9.47
CA ASP A 422 11.63 4.71 -9.20
C ASP A 422 11.59 3.26 -8.69
N GLU A 423 12.74 2.59 -8.62
CA GLU A 423 12.92 1.28 -7.99
C GLU A 423 13.52 1.39 -6.60
N MET A 424 14.19 2.50 -6.30
CA MET A 424 14.86 2.71 -5.03
C MET A 424 13.83 2.68 -3.90
N PRO A 425 14.09 1.92 -2.83
CA PRO A 425 13.23 1.94 -1.66
C PRO A 425 13.08 3.36 -1.11
N VAL A 426 11.96 3.62 -0.44
CA VAL A 426 11.54 4.97 -0.04
C VAL A 426 11.19 5.87 -1.23
N ILE A 427 12.11 6.10 -2.18
CA ILE A 427 11.92 7.01 -3.34
C ILE A 427 10.75 6.59 -4.21
N LYS A 428 10.65 5.30 -4.54
CA LYS A 428 9.54 4.73 -5.32
C LYS A 428 8.16 5.04 -4.76
N SER A 429 8.05 5.44 -3.50
CA SER A 429 6.80 5.82 -2.83
C SER A 429 6.21 7.12 -3.35
N PHE A 430 7.04 8.06 -3.77
CA PHE A 430 6.64 9.42 -4.13
C PHE A 430 7.18 9.86 -5.49
N PHE A 431 8.17 9.18 -6.02
CA PHE A 431 8.78 9.49 -7.30
C PHE A 431 8.73 8.28 -8.22
N ARG A 432 8.28 8.50 -9.46
CA ARG A 432 8.24 7.51 -10.52
C ARG A 432 9.16 7.86 -11.70
N GLY A 433 9.77 9.04 -11.67
CA GLY A 433 10.69 9.46 -12.71
C GLY A 433 10.01 9.70 -14.05
N SER A 434 10.81 9.64 -15.11
CA SER A 434 10.38 9.83 -16.49
C SER A 434 10.47 8.56 -17.33
N ASP A 435 11.06 7.49 -16.79
CA ASP A 435 11.36 6.32 -17.59
C ASP A 435 10.19 5.30 -17.64
N PRO A 436 10.14 4.43 -18.67
CA PRO A 436 8.91 3.74 -19.05
C PRO A 436 8.34 2.83 -17.95
N ALA A 437 7.03 2.86 -17.77
CA ALA A 437 6.37 2.09 -16.73
C ALA A 437 6.52 0.57 -16.95
N LYS A 438 6.87 -0.16 -15.88
CA LYS A 438 7.00 -1.63 -15.92
C LYS A 438 5.68 -2.35 -16.13
N SER A 439 4.63 -1.83 -15.50
CA SER A 439 3.25 -2.28 -15.59
C SER A 439 2.35 -1.08 -15.86
N THR A 440 1.30 -1.28 -16.66
CA THR A 440 0.39 -0.23 -17.10
C THR A 440 -1.05 -0.74 -17.06
N GLN A 441 -2.01 0.17 -16.85
CA GLN A 441 -3.43 -0.17 -16.95
C GLN A 441 -3.78 -0.72 -18.34
N PHE A 442 -3.17 -0.15 -19.40
CA PHE A 442 -3.35 -0.65 -20.76
C PHE A 442 -2.92 -2.11 -20.93
N THR A 443 -1.88 -2.56 -20.22
CA THR A 443 -1.46 -3.97 -20.27
C THR A 443 -2.53 -4.88 -19.69
N GLU A 444 -3.12 -4.52 -18.56
CA GLU A 444 -4.20 -5.28 -17.95
C GLU A 444 -5.47 -5.27 -18.82
N ASP A 445 -5.84 -4.10 -19.33
CA ASP A 445 -6.99 -3.92 -20.22
C ASP A 445 -6.82 -4.76 -21.49
N PHE A 446 -5.63 -4.75 -22.10
CA PHE A 446 -5.31 -5.54 -23.27
C PHE A 446 -5.52 -7.04 -23.02
N TYR A 447 -4.95 -7.58 -21.93
CA TYR A 447 -5.10 -9.01 -21.61
C TYR A 447 -6.53 -9.37 -21.20
N ARG A 448 -7.28 -8.47 -20.54
CA ARG A 448 -8.70 -8.67 -20.25
C ARG A 448 -9.51 -8.77 -21.53
N MET A 449 -9.40 -7.80 -22.42
CA MET A 449 -10.13 -7.77 -23.70
C MET A 449 -9.79 -8.98 -24.58
N MET A 450 -8.51 -9.39 -24.59
CA MET A 450 -8.07 -10.59 -25.30
C MET A 450 -8.64 -11.87 -24.69
N THR A 451 -8.69 -11.97 -23.37
CA THR A 451 -9.28 -13.12 -22.67
C THR A 451 -10.76 -13.25 -23.00
N GLU A 452 -11.50 -12.14 -22.92
CA GLU A 452 -12.92 -12.07 -23.26
C GLU A 452 -13.19 -12.49 -24.72
N ALA A 453 -12.45 -11.92 -25.69
CA ALA A 453 -12.59 -12.28 -27.10
C ALA A 453 -12.28 -13.78 -27.37
N ASN A 454 -11.31 -14.34 -26.67
CA ASN A 454 -10.95 -15.76 -26.80
C ASN A 454 -11.97 -16.68 -26.14
N GLN A 455 -12.55 -16.28 -25.01
CA GLN A 455 -13.64 -17.02 -24.35
C GLN A 455 -14.85 -17.11 -25.27
N ILE A 456 -15.31 -15.98 -25.83
CA ILE A 456 -16.44 -15.95 -26.78
C ILE A 456 -16.17 -16.88 -27.97
N ASN A 457 -15.00 -16.77 -28.59
CA ASN A 457 -14.63 -17.61 -29.74
C ASN A 457 -14.54 -19.11 -29.36
N SER A 458 -14.07 -19.43 -28.16
CA SER A 458 -13.99 -20.82 -27.68
C SER A 458 -15.38 -21.40 -27.43
N THR A 459 -16.30 -20.62 -26.87
CA THR A 459 -17.71 -20.98 -26.68
C THR A 459 -18.40 -21.22 -28.02
N ILE A 460 -18.21 -20.34 -29.00
CA ILE A 460 -18.71 -20.53 -30.38
C ILE A 460 -18.24 -21.86 -30.96
N ASN A 461 -16.94 -22.16 -30.84
CA ASN A 461 -16.39 -23.42 -31.33
C ASN A 461 -16.96 -24.63 -30.59
N SER A 462 -17.26 -24.51 -29.29
CA SER A 462 -17.92 -25.56 -28.52
C SER A 462 -19.36 -25.78 -29.00
N PHE A 463 -20.14 -24.73 -29.18
CA PHE A 463 -21.54 -24.84 -29.64
C PHE A 463 -21.63 -25.40 -31.06
N ARG A 464 -20.70 -25.02 -31.96
CA ARG A 464 -20.59 -25.62 -33.30
C ARG A 464 -20.37 -27.13 -33.23
N LYS A 465 -19.48 -27.60 -32.34
CA LYS A 465 -19.24 -29.04 -32.13
C LYS A 465 -20.46 -29.77 -31.55
N GLN A 466 -21.32 -29.07 -30.82
CA GLN A 466 -22.54 -29.60 -30.21
C GLN A 466 -23.75 -29.53 -31.16
N GLY A 467 -23.62 -28.97 -32.37
CA GLY A 467 -24.74 -28.79 -33.31
C GLY A 467 -25.72 -27.68 -32.91
N ARG A 468 -25.35 -26.82 -31.95
CA ARG A 468 -26.19 -25.72 -31.42
C ARG A 468 -26.10 -24.48 -32.31
N GLY A 469 -26.69 -24.56 -33.51
CA GLY A 469 -26.57 -23.52 -34.54
C GLY A 469 -27.18 -22.17 -34.14
N ASP A 470 -28.34 -22.18 -33.48
CA ASP A 470 -29.04 -20.95 -33.08
C ASP A 470 -28.24 -20.19 -32.02
N ASP A 471 -27.75 -20.89 -30.98
CA ASP A 471 -26.89 -20.30 -29.95
C ASP A 471 -25.57 -19.72 -30.52
N VAL A 472 -25.04 -20.32 -31.59
CA VAL A 472 -23.86 -19.79 -32.29
C VAL A 472 -24.17 -18.46 -32.96
N ASN A 473 -25.31 -18.37 -33.64
CA ASN A 473 -25.71 -17.16 -34.35
C ASN A 473 -25.97 -16.02 -33.36
N GLU A 474 -26.73 -16.28 -32.30
CA GLU A 474 -27.00 -15.33 -31.22
C GLU A 474 -25.68 -14.80 -30.61
N LEU A 475 -24.79 -15.71 -30.21
CA LEU A 475 -23.52 -15.31 -29.57
C LEU A 475 -22.60 -14.53 -30.51
N ILE A 476 -22.62 -14.83 -31.82
CA ILE A 476 -21.89 -14.06 -32.84
C ILE A 476 -22.50 -12.68 -33.02
N GLU A 477 -23.83 -12.57 -33.10
CA GLU A 477 -24.52 -11.29 -33.31
C GLU A 477 -24.28 -10.34 -32.14
N GLU A 478 -24.44 -10.83 -30.91
CA GLU A 478 -24.19 -10.06 -29.68
C GLU A 478 -22.74 -9.57 -29.57
N ASN A 479 -21.78 -10.39 -30.02
CA ASN A 479 -20.35 -10.14 -29.80
C ASN A 479 -19.56 -9.83 -31.07
N ARG A 480 -20.24 -9.52 -32.18
CA ARG A 480 -19.63 -9.30 -33.50
C ARG A 480 -18.49 -8.28 -33.44
N GLY A 481 -18.70 -7.19 -32.69
CA GLY A 481 -17.70 -6.17 -32.45
C GLY A 481 -16.43 -6.74 -31.81
N LYS A 482 -16.56 -7.42 -30.68
CA LYS A 482 -15.43 -8.01 -29.93
C LYS A 482 -14.70 -9.08 -30.75
N LEU A 483 -15.45 -9.95 -31.43
CA LEU A 483 -14.91 -11.01 -32.29
C LEU A 483 -14.11 -10.47 -33.47
N SER A 484 -14.58 -9.39 -34.10
CA SER A 484 -13.86 -8.75 -35.21
C SER A 484 -12.46 -8.26 -34.82
N GLN A 485 -12.27 -7.90 -33.55
CA GLN A 485 -10.99 -7.40 -33.04
C GLN A 485 -10.02 -8.50 -32.59
N ARG A 486 -10.47 -9.76 -32.48
CA ARG A 486 -9.67 -10.89 -31.96
C ARG A 486 -8.37 -11.10 -32.73
N GLN A 487 -8.42 -11.01 -34.06
CA GLN A 487 -7.22 -11.19 -34.89
C GLN A 487 -6.20 -10.07 -34.64
N GLY A 488 -6.65 -8.81 -34.51
CA GLY A 488 -5.79 -7.67 -34.18
C GLY A 488 -5.16 -7.79 -32.79
N LEU A 489 -5.93 -8.25 -31.80
CA LEU A 489 -5.42 -8.54 -30.45
C LEU A 489 -4.36 -9.64 -30.48
N THR A 490 -4.62 -10.74 -31.20
CA THR A 490 -3.68 -11.86 -31.35
C THR A 490 -2.38 -11.41 -32.04
N ALA A 491 -2.46 -10.58 -33.08
CA ALA A 491 -1.28 -10.04 -33.76
C ALA A 491 -0.44 -9.16 -32.82
N THR A 492 -1.10 -8.32 -32.04
CA THR A 492 -0.44 -7.46 -31.03
C THR A 492 0.23 -8.31 -29.95
N GLN A 493 -0.44 -9.36 -29.47
CA GLN A 493 0.11 -10.28 -28.46
C GLN A 493 1.42 -10.94 -28.95
N LYS A 494 1.48 -11.35 -30.22
CA LYS A 494 2.71 -11.92 -30.82
C LYS A 494 3.87 -10.93 -30.79
N GLN A 495 3.62 -9.67 -31.12
CA GLN A 495 4.63 -8.61 -31.07
C GLN A 495 5.07 -8.31 -29.64
N VAL A 496 4.13 -8.21 -28.69
CA VAL A 496 4.43 -8.04 -27.25
C VAL A 496 5.28 -9.20 -26.74
N LYS A 497 4.97 -10.45 -27.12
CA LYS A 497 5.76 -11.62 -26.76
C LYS A 497 7.18 -11.54 -27.31
N ALA A 498 7.36 -11.10 -28.56
CA ALA A 498 8.68 -10.91 -29.16
C ALA A 498 9.50 -9.82 -28.42
N LEU A 499 8.86 -8.69 -28.07
CA LEU A 499 9.51 -7.62 -27.30
C LEU A 499 9.92 -8.09 -25.90
N ASN A 500 9.06 -8.85 -25.20
CA ASN A 500 9.40 -9.42 -23.89
C ASN A 500 10.58 -10.40 -23.99
N ALA A 501 10.62 -11.24 -25.03
CA ALA A 501 11.76 -12.13 -25.27
C ALA A 501 13.06 -11.34 -25.51
N GLN A 502 13.00 -10.24 -26.27
CA GLN A 502 14.16 -9.35 -26.47
C GLN A 502 14.62 -8.70 -25.16
N ILE A 503 13.68 -8.22 -24.32
CA ILE A 503 13.99 -7.67 -23.00
C ILE A 503 14.74 -8.71 -22.14
N GLU A 504 14.25 -9.95 -22.10
CA GLU A 504 14.91 -11.02 -21.35
C GLU A 504 16.28 -11.39 -21.91
N MET A 505 16.44 -11.39 -23.24
CA MET A 505 17.76 -11.58 -23.87
C MET A 505 18.74 -10.47 -23.48
N MET A 506 18.33 -9.19 -23.53
CA MET A 506 19.18 -8.06 -23.15
C MET A 506 19.59 -8.09 -21.68
N ARG A 507 18.74 -8.64 -20.79
CA ARG A 507 19.08 -8.81 -19.37
C ARG A 507 20.21 -9.81 -19.16
N ARG A 508 20.17 -10.92 -19.91
CA ARG A 508 21.14 -12.03 -19.82
C ARG A 508 22.42 -11.80 -20.61
N ASP A 509 22.44 -10.79 -21.49
CA ASP A 509 23.60 -10.41 -22.28
C ASP A 509 24.83 -10.17 -21.37
N ARG A 510 26.01 -10.66 -21.71
CA ARG A 510 27.20 -10.55 -20.84
C ARG A 510 28.19 -9.47 -21.30
N ILE A 511 27.88 -8.80 -22.41
CA ILE A 511 28.78 -7.86 -23.09
C ILE A 511 28.42 -6.42 -22.73
N LEU A 512 27.12 -6.13 -22.62
CA LEU A 512 26.61 -4.79 -22.34
C LEU A 512 26.82 -4.39 -20.88
N THR A 513 27.21 -3.13 -20.68
CA THR A 513 27.29 -2.53 -19.34
C THR A 513 25.90 -2.34 -18.72
N ALA A 514 25.83 -2.20 -17.40
CA ALA A 514 24.60 -1.90 -16.66
C ALA A 514 23.77 -0.75 -17.27
N ASP A 515 24.41 0.36 -17.66
CA ASP A 515 23.74 1.52 -18.26
C ASP A 515 23.25 1.24 -19.68
N GLN A 516 24.06 0.58 -20.51
CA GLN A 516 23.66 0.20 -21.87
C GLN A 516 22.49 -0.80 -21.86
N LYS A 517 22.50 -1.74 -20.91
CA LYS A 517 21.37 -2.66 -20.70
C LYS A 517 20.11 -1.90 -20.33
N ARG A 518 20.20 -0.98 -19.36
CA ARG A 518 19.06 -0.17 -18.92
C ARG A 518 18.47 0.58 -20.10
N GLU A 519 19.29 1.34 -20.83
CA GLU A 519 18.82 2.15 -21.96
C GLU A 519 18.12 1.30 -23.03
N LYS A 520 18.69 0.16 -23.42
CA LYS A 520 18.07 -0.73 -24.41
C LYS A 520 16.76 -1.35 -23.90
N ILE A 521 16.73 -1.79 -22.64
CA ILE A 521 15.52 -2.35 -22.03
C ILE A 521 14.42 -1.30 -21.94
N ASP A 522 14.74 -0.08 -21.52
CA ASP A 522 13.78 1.00 -21.42
C ASP A 522 13.17 1.34 -22.80
N ARG A 523 13.98 1.40 -23.85
CA ARG A 523 13.47 1.59 -25.23
C ARG A 523 12.52 0.48 -25.67
N LEU A 524 12.84 -0.77 -25.38
CA LEU A 524 11.98 -1.92 -25.68
C LEU A 524 10.68 -1.87 -24.86
N MET A 525 10.76 -1.50 -23.59
CA MET A 525 9.60 -1.33 -22.72
C MET A 525 8.69 -0.20 -23.19
N ALA A 526 9.24 0.96 -23.57
CA ALA A 526 8.48 2.06 -24.14
C ALA A 526 7.74 1.63 -25.42
N THR A 527 8.42 0.89 -26.28
CA THR A 527 7.82 0.35 -27.52
C THR A 527 6.68 -0.61 -27.22
N ARG A 528 6.88 -1.52 -26.26
CA ARG A 528 5.87 -2.47 -25.80
C ARG A 528 4.65 -1.74 -25.23
N ASN A 529 4.86 -0.77 -24.33
CA ASN A 529 3.77 -0.03 -23.71
C ASN A 529 2.96 0.76 -24.74
N LYS A 530 3.64 1.43 -25.68
CA LYS A 530 3.00 2.15 -26.79
C LYS A 530 2.17 1.22 -27.68
N LEU A 531 2.71 0.05 -28.03
CA LEU A 531 2.01 -0.94 -28.83
C LEU A 531 0.72 -1.43 -28.15
N VAL A 532 0.82 -1.75 -26.85
CA VAL A 532 -0.32 -2.19 -26.04
C VAL A 532 -1.35 -1.07 -25.92
N GLN A 533 -0.92 0.15 -25.62
CA GLN A 533 -1.79 1.32 -25.55
C GLN A 533 -2.56 1.53 -26.86
N GLN A 534 -1.87 1.54 -28.00
CA GLN A 534 -2.51 1.71 -29.31
C GLN A 534 -3.52 0.60 -29.61
N ALA A 535 -3.20 -0.64 -29.22
CA ALA A 535 -4.12 -1.75 -29.38
C ALA A 535 -5.37 -1.58 -28.52
N VAL A 536 -5.23 -1.18 -27.25
CA VAL A 536 -6.36 -0.90 -26.36
C VAL A 536 -7.20 0.25 -26.91
N GLU A 537 -6.60 1.41 -27.22
CA GLU A 537 -7.31 2.58 -27.75
C GLU A 537 -8.13 2.23 -29.01
N ARG A 538 -7.58 1.39 -29.89
CA ARG A 538 -8.28 0.91 -31.10
C ARG A 538 -9.48 0.02 -30.79
N VAL A 539 -9.38 -0.88 -29.81
CA VAL A 539 -10.43 -1.89 -29.56
C VAL A 539 -11.44 -1.46 -28.49
N ASN A 540 -11.08 -0.52 -27.62
CA ASN A 540 -11.89 -0.07 -26.49
C ASN A 540 -13.36 0.24 -26.85
N PRO A 541 -13.68 0.87 -28.00
CA PRO A 541 -15.07 1.13 -28.41
C PRO A 541 -15.95 -0.12 -28.60
N TYR A 542 -15.35 -1.31 -28.72
CA TYR A 542 -16.07 -2.58 -28.87
C TYR A 542 -16.25 -3.35 -27.56
N PHE A 543 -15.51 -2.98 -26.50
CA PHE A 543 -15.49 -3.67 -25.21
C PHE A 543 -16.13 -2.86 -24.07
N ASN A 544 -16.22 -1.53 -24.20
CA ASN A 544 -16.78 -0.64 -23.18
C ASN A 544 -18.19 -0.12 -23.54
N LYS A 545 -18.98 -0.88 -24.30
CA LYS A 545 -20.39 -0.56 -24.58
C LYS A 545 -21.32 -1.06 -23.50
#